data_AF-A0A7V0RLJ7-F1
#
_entry.id   AF-A0A7V0RLJ7-F1
#
_cell.length_a   1.000
_cell.length_b   1.000
_cell.length_c   1.000
_cell.angle_alpha   90.00
_cell.angle_beta   90.00
_cell.angle_gamma   90.00
#
_symmetry.space_group_name_H-M   'P 1'
#
loop_
_entity.id
_entity.type
_entity.pdbx_description
1 polymer ?
#
loop_
_entity_poly.entity_id
_entity_poly.type
_entity_poly.pdbx_seq_one_letter_code
_entity_poly.pdbx_strand_id
1 'polypeptide(L)'
;MPKRTDIESILIIGAGPIVIGQACEFDYSGTQACKALKEEGYRIILVNSNPATIMTDPDLADATYIEPITPEIVAKIIEKERPDAVLPTMGGQTALNTALSLNKMGVFEKYGVEMIGARAEVIDKAEDRDLFRQAMTKIGLETPRAVIAHNLAEAMTGLEQIGLPTIIRPSFTMGGTGGGIAYNREEFLEIVEGGLDASPTSEVLIEESVIGWKEYEMEVVRDTDDNCIIVCSIENVDPMGVHTGDSITVAPALTLTDKEYQIMRNASVAVLREIGVETGGSNVQFAVNPENGRLIVIEMNPRVSRSSALASKATGFPIAKVAARLAVGYTLDELENDITGGATPASFEPAIDYVVTKIPRFAFEKFPGAQPNLTTSMKSVGEAMSIGRTFAESLQKALRSMETGLTGLNDVEFEGLGQGDDKNVIRSILSTATPDRLLQVAQAL
;
A
#
# COMPACT_ATOMS: atom_id res chain seq x y z
N MET A 1 29.35 -4.69 7.65
CA MET A 1 29.55 -5.26 9.01
C MET A 1 28.27 -6.00 9.27
N PRO A 2 28.27 -7.34 9.17
CA PRO A 2 27.08 -8.07 8.74
C PRO A 2 25.90 -7.98 9.71
N LYS A 3 26.15 -8.05 11.02
CA LYS A 3 25.11 -8.01 12.05
C LYS A 3 25.45 -6.99 13.12
N ARG A 4 24.47 -6.19 13.56
CA ARG A 4 24.62 -5.28 14.71
C ARG A 4 24.83 -6.04 16.01
N THR A 5 25.88 -5.68 16.73
CA THR A 5 26.30 -6.31 18.00
C THR A 5 25.90 -5.52 19.24
N ASP A 6 25.37 -4.32 19.05
CA ASP A 6 24.90 -3.42 20.10
C ASP A 6 23.41 -3.60 20.42
N ILE A 7 22.71 -4.45 19.67
CA ILE A 7 21.34 -4.88 19.92
C ILE A 7 21.39 -6.37 20.32
N GLU A 8 20.69 -6.73 21.40
CA GLU A 8 20.49 -8.14 21.79
C GLU A 8 19.02 -8.52 21.73
N SER A 9 18.11 -7.56 21.91
CA SER A 9 16.67 -7.77 22.02
C SER A 9 15.84 -6.79 21.19
N ILE A 10 14.84 -7.31 20.49
CA ILE A 10 14.02 -6.55 19.54
C ILE A 10 12.54 -6.72 19.85
N LEU A 11 11.83 -5.61 20.02
CA LEU A 11 10.37 -5.57 20.08
C LEU A 11 9.79 -5.43 18.67
N ILE A 12 8.99 -6.40 18.24
CA ILE A 12 8.18 -6.32 17.03
C ILE A 12 6.75 -5.95 17.43
N ILE A 13 6.17 -4.96 16.76
CA ILE A 13 4.77 -4.55 16.97
C ILE A 13 3.93 -5.16 15.83
N GLY A 14 3.01 -6.05 16.18
CA GLY A 14 2.07 -6.66 15.24
C GLY A 14 0.95 -5.72 14.78
N ALA A 15 0.11 -6.20 13.86
CA ALA A 15 -0.98 -5.39 13.28
C ALA A 15 -2.26 -5.36 14.13
N GLY A 16 -2.45 -6.32 15.03
CA GLY A 16 -3.69 -6.50 15.76
C GLY A 16 -4.74 -7.26 14.93
N PRO A 17 -6.05 -7.05 15.21
CA PRO A 17 -7.11 -7.79 14.55
C PRO A 17 -7.19 -7.48 13.05
N ILE A 18 -7.66 -8.47 12.28
CA ILE A 18 -7.91 -8.34 10.85
C ILE A 18 -9.07 -7.37 10.61
N VAL A 19 -8.84 -6.37 9.76
CA VAL A 19 -9.85 -5.41 9.31
C VAL A 19 -9.72 -5.19 7.80
N ILE A 20 -10.76 -4.63 7.17
CA ILE A 20 -10.64 -4.17 5.77
C ILE A 20 -9.48 -3.18 5.68
N GLY A 21 -8.56 -3.43 4.75
CA GLY A 21 -7.36 -2.61 4.53
C GLY A 21 -6.11 -3.09 5.28
N GLN A 22 -6.26 -3.90 6.33
CA GLN A 22 -5.15 -4.41 7.13
C GLN A 22 -5.43 -5.84 7.59
N ALA A 23 -4.91 -6.81 6.84
CA ALA A 23 -5.29 -8.21 6.98
C ALA A 23 -4.09 -9.16 7.16
N CYS A 24 -4.19 -10.36 6.59
CA CYS A 24 -3.30 -11.49 6.85
C CYS A 24 -1.86 -11.25 6.38
N GLU A 25 -1.62 -10.28 5.51
CA GLU A 25 -0.30 -9.87 5.03
C GLU A 25 0.66 -9.52 6.17
N PHE A 26 0.15 -9.06 7.31
CA PHE A 26 0.96 -8.67 8.47
C PHE A 26 1.25 -9.83 9.42
N ASP A 27 0.41 -10.86 9.48
CA ASP A 27 0.80 -12.12 10.12
C ASP A 27 1.90 -12.82 9.30
N TYR A 28 1.74 -12.85 7.97
CA TYR A 28 2.77 -13.34 7.06
C TYR A 28 4.09 -12.58 7.26
N SER A 29 4.06 -11.25 7.20
CA SER A 29 5.28 -10.43 7.31
C SER A 29 5.89 -10.49 8.71
N GLY A 30 5.06 -10.39 9.75
CA GLY A 30 5.49 -10.49 11.14
C GLY A 30 6.11 -11.86 11.47
N THR A 31 5.54 -12.94 10.96
CA THR A 31 6.11 -14.30 11.11
C THR A 31 7.47 -14.40 10.43
N GLN A 32 7.62 -13.85 9.22
CA GLN A 32 8.89 -13.84 8.49
C GLN A 32 9.96 -13.05 9.26
N ALA A 33 9.60 -11.88 9.81
CA ALA A 33 10.51 -11.07 10.60
C ALA A 33 10.93 -11.77 11.91
N CYS A 34 9.99 -12.38 12.64
CA CYS A 34 10.30 -13.16 13.86
C CYS A 34 11.29 -14.29 13.55
N LYS A 35 11.02 -15.08 12.51
CA LYS A 35 11.91 -16.17 12.09
C LYS A 35 13.30 -15.67 11.72
N ALA A 36 13.37 -14.65 10.86
CA ALA A 36 14.63 -14.09 10.39
C ALA A 36 15.50 -13.63 11.55
N LEU A 37 14.95 -12.81 12.45
CA LEU A 37 15.71 -12.23 13.56
C LEU A 37 16.08 -13.27 14.63
N LYS A 38 15.22 -14.28 14.84
CA LYS A 38 15.52 -15.39 15.75
C LYS A 38 16.62 -16.30 15.20
N GLU A 39 16.65 -16.54 13.89
CA GLU A 39 17.75 -17.25 13.21
C GLU A 39 19.10 -16.52 13.37
N GLU A 40 19.07 -15.18 13.38
CA GLU A 40 20.26 -14.37 13.69
C GLU A 40 20.64 -14.39 15.17
N GLY A 41 19.82 -14.98 16.04
CA GLY A 41 20.08 -15.10 17.48
C GLY A 41 19.74 -13.84 18.29
N TYR A 42 18.83 -12.98 17.81
CA TYR A 42 18.23 -11.93 18.63
C TYR A 42 17.15 -12.50 19.54
N ARG A 43 17.01 -11.90 20.72
CA ARG A 43 15.86 -12.13 21.59
C ARG A 43 14.65 -11.37 21.05
N ILE A 44 13.59 -12.08 20.70
CA ILE A 44 12.39 -11.48 20.09
C ILE A 44 11.29 -11.30 21.14
N ILE A 45 10.86 -10.06 21.30
CA ILE A 45 9.64 -9.69 22.00
C ILE A 45 8.60 -9.32 20.95
N LEU A 46 7.41 -9.88 21.04
CA LEU A 46 6.32 -9.61 20.11
C LEU A 46 5.09 -9.17 20.88
N VAL A 47 4.42 -8.11 20.42
CA VAL A 47 3.06 -7.77 20.84
C VAL A 47 2.10 -7.82 19.66
N ASN A 48 1.05 -8.65 19.76
CA ASN A 48 -0.04 -8.68 18.80
C ASN A 48 -1.33 -9.16 19.48
N SER A 49 -2.38 -8.34 19.44
CA SER A 49 -3.67 -8.67 20.08
C SER A 49 -4.47 -9.75 19.34
N ASN A 50 -4.10 -10.11 18.12
CA ASN A 50 -4.81 -11.12 17.34
C ASN A 50 -4.32 -12.54 17.67
N PRO A 51 -5.15 -13.38 18.34
CA PRO A 51 -4.75 -14.73 18.74
C PRO A 51 -4.75 -15.73 17.58
N ALA A 52 -5.30 -15.37 16.42
CA ALA A 52 -5.39 -16.23 15.25
C ALA A 52 -4.23 -16.00 14.27
N THR A 53 -3.02 -15.79 14.80
CA THR A 53 -1.83 -15.48 13.99
C THR A 53 -0.70 -16.45 14.31
N ILE A 54 -0.01 -16.92 13.27
CA ILE A 54 1.15 -17.80 13.43
C ILE A 54 2.28 -17.07 14.16
N MET A 55 2.44 -15.76 13.93
CA MET A 55 3.47 -14.99 14.63
C MET A 55 3.31 -15.03 16.16
N THR A 56 2.10 -15.24 16.68
CA THR A 56 1.83 -15.37 18.12
C THR A 56 1.97 -16.79 18.68
N ASP A 57 2.37 -17.76 17.87
CA ASP A 57 2.65 -19.10 18.38
C ASP A 57 3.81 -19.06 19.41
N PRO A 58 3.74 -19.86 20.50
CA PRO A 58 4.71 -19.78 21.60
C PRO A 58 6.19 -19.95 21.21
N ASP A 59 6.47 -20.67 20.12
CA ASP A 59 7.85 -20.99 19.71
C ASP A 59 8.44 -20.00 18.70
N LEU A 60 7.65 -19.01 18.23
CA LEU A 60 8.06 -18.05 17.19
C LEU A 60 8.87 -16.88 17.73
N ALA A 61 8.56 -16.41 18.94
CA ALA A 61 9.28 -15.35 19.66
C ALA A 61 9.70 -15.86 21.05
N ASP A 62 10.59 -15.14 21.75
CA ASP A 62 11.01 -15.50 23.11
C ASP A 62 10.05 -14.96 24.17
N ALA A 63 9.39 -13.83 23.87
CA ALA A 63 8.35 -13.25 24.71
C ALA A 63 7.17 -12.77 23.85
N THR A 64 6.10 -13.57 23.80
CA THR A 64 4.87 -13.26 23.04
C THR A 64 3.79 -12.67 23.94
N TYR A 65 3.31 -11.48 23.58
CA TYR A 65 2.24 -10.75 24.25
C TYR A 65 0.99 -10.70 23.36
N ILE A 66 -0.03 -11.47 23.75
CA ILE A 66 -1.38 -11.33 23.19
C ILE A 66 -2.15 -10.31 24.02
N GLU A 67 -1.80 -9.03 23.81
CA GLU A 67 -2.25 -7.88 24.59
C GLU A 67 -2.72 -6.75 23.66
N PRO A 68 -3.57 -5.81 24.12
CA PRO A 68 -4.00 -4.66 23.32
C PRO A 68 -2.81 -3.84 22.80
N ILE A 69 -2.82 -3.52 21.51
CA ILE A 69 -1.78 -2.69 20.88
C ILE A 69 -2.12 -1.21 21.08
N THR A 70 -2.08 -0.76 22.33
CA THR A 70 -2.19 0.67 22.68
C THR A 70 -0.84 1.17 23.22
N PRO A 71 -0.50 2.46 23.05
CA PRO A 71 0.78 2.99 23.53
C PRO A 71 1.03 2.73 25.02
N GLU A 72 -0.01 2.78 25.85
CA GLU A 72 0.11 2.56 27.31
C GLU A 72 0.46 1.11 27.65
N ILE A 73 -0.13 0.14 26.94
CA ILE A 73 0.15 -1.27 27.15
C ILE A 73 1.52 -1.63 26.59
N VAL A 74 1.85 -1.16 25.39
CA VAL A 74 3.18 -1.40 24.80
C VAL A 74 4.28 -0.74 25.63
N ALA A 75 4.04 0.44 26.23
CA ALA A 75 4.98 1.05 27.17
C ALA A 75 5.25 0.18 28.41
N LYS A 76 4.22 -0.51 28.94
CA LYS A 76 4.40 -1.48 30.05
C LYS A 76 5.21 -2.70 29.63
N ILE A 77 5.01 -3.18 28.39
CA ILE A 77 5.81 -4.28 27.83
C ILE A 77 7.27 -3.83 27.70
N ILE A 78 7.53 -2.64 27.16
CA ILE A 78 8.89 -2.06 27.08
C ILE A 78 9.51 -1.92 28.47
N GLU A 79 8.77 -1.42 29.45
CA GLU A 79 9.24 -1.28 30.83
C GLU A 79 9.63 -2.62 31.47
N LYS A 80 8.87 -3.68 31.19
CA LYS A 80 9.14 -5.03 31.69
C LYS A 80 10.29 -5.71 30.96
N GLU A 81 10.28 -5.64 29.62
CA GLU A 81 11.13 -6.45 28.75
C GLU A 81 12.46 -5.79 28.38
N ARG A 82 12.53 -4.45 28.49
CA ARG A 82 13.71 -3.64 28.16
C ARG A 82 14.33 -4.00 26.80
N PRO A 83 13.55 -3.95 25.70
CA PRO A 83 14.10 -4.18 24.36
C PRO A 83 15.15 -3.12 24.03
N ASP A 84 16.23 -3.51 23.35
CA ASP A 84 17.24 -2.57 22.85
C ASP A 84 16.71 -1.82 21.61
N ALA A 85 15.90 -2.50 20.79
CA ALA A 85 15.33 -1.92 19.58
C ALA A 85 13.85 -2.26 19.39
N VAL A 86 13.15 -1.46 18.58
CA VAL A 86 11.78 -1.69 18.12
C VAL A 86 11.72 -1.70 16.59
N LEU A 87 11.05 -2.69 16.01
CA LEU A 87 10.80 -2.84 14.58
C LEU A 87 9.32 -2.58 14.28
N PRO A 88 8.93 -1.35 13.87
CA PRO A 88 7.52 -0.97 13.69
C PRO A 88 7.00 -1.22 12.27
N THR A 89 7.83 -1.70 11.35
CA THR A 89 7.53 -1.75 9.91
C THR A 89 6.84 -3.04 9.45
N MET A 90 6.45 -3.92 10.39
CA MET A 90 5.88 -5.25 10.10
C MET A 90 4.38 -5.38 10.44
N GLY A 91 3.80 -4.40 11.12
CA GLY A 91 2.42 -4.45 11.65
C GLY A 91 1.47 -3.41 11.07
N GLY A 92 1.64 -3.04 9.80
CA GLY A 92 0.75 -2.10 9.12
C GLY A 92 0.69 -0.72 9.80
N GLN A 93 -0.47 -0.05 9.68
CA GLN A 93 -0.65 1.28 10.25
C GLN A 93 -0.71 1.25 11.77
N THR A 94 -1.27 0.19 12.35
CA THR A 94 -1.34 0.02 13.81
C THR A 94 0.05 0.12 14.45
N ALA A 95 1.04 -0.57 13.89
CA ALA A 95 2.41 -0.57 14.41
C ALA A 95 3.10 0.79 14.26
N LEU A 96 2.98 1.43 13.08
CA LEU A 96 3.55 2.76 12.84
C LEU A 96 2.96 3.81 13.80
N ASN A 97 1.63 3.87 13.92
CA ASN A 97 0.95 4.82 14.80
C ASN A 97 1.34 4.59 16.27
N THR A 98 1.37 3.32 16.71
CA THR A 98 1.77 2.97 18.07
C THR A 98 3.21 3.40 18.36
N ALA A 99 4.14 3.13 17.43
CA ALA A 99 5.53 3.52 17.58
C ALA A 99 5.71 5.05 17.61
N LEU A 100 5.03 5.79 16.74
CA LEU A 100 5.06 7.25 16.75
C LEU A 100 4.47 7.84 18.04
N SER A 101 3.38 7.27 18.56
CA SER A 101 2.82 7.66 19.85
C SER A 101 3.78 7.39 21.02
N LEU A 102 4.42 6.21 21.06
CA LEU A 102 5.43 5.87 22.07
C LEU A 102 6.65 6.81 22.00
N ASN A 103 7.07 7.18 20.79
CA ASN A 103 8.13 8.15 20.57
C ASN A 103 7.72 9.54 21.10
N LYS A 104 6.51 10.02 20.76
CA LYS A 104 5.97 11.30 21.26
C LYS A 104 5.79 11.32 22.78
N MET A 105 5.51 10.17 23.40
CA MET A 105 5.42 10.01 24.85
C MET A 105 6.80 9.96 25.55
N GLY A 106 7.91 9.97 24.80
CA GLY A 106 9.27 9.86 25.34
C GLY A 106 9.61 8.48 25.91
N VAL A 107 8.83 7.43 25.57
CA VAL A 107 9.02 6.07 26.11
C VAL A 107 10.33 5.49 25.60
N PHE A 108 10.62 5.65 24.30
CA PHE A 108 11.85 5.14 23.69
C PHE A 108 13.10 5.78 24.30
N GLU A 109 13.13 7.12 24.45
CA GLU A 109 14.23 7.83 25.11
C GLU A 109 14.39 7.38 26.58
N LYS A 110 13.30 7.29 27.34
CA LYS A 110 13.31 6.89 28.76
C LYS A 110 13.92 5.50 28.98
N TYR A 111 13.66 4.57 28.06
CA TYR A 111 14.06 3.17 28.19
C TYR A 111 15.25 2.80 27.30
N GLY A 112 15.79 3.73 26.51
CA GLY A 112 16.92 3.49 25.61
C GLY A 112 16.59 2.60 24.43
N VAL A 113 15.35 2.62 23.92
CA VAL A 113 14.90 1.78 22.81
C VAL A 113 15.15 2.49 21.48
N GLU A 114 15.89 1.86 20.57
CA GLU A 114 16.13 2.39 19.23
C GLU A 114 15.06 1.96 18.23
N MET A 115 14.60 2.87 17.35
CA MET A 115 13.75 2.50 16.22
C MET A 115 14.59 2.02 15.03
N ILE A 116 14.43 0.75 14.65
CA ILE A 116 15.12 0.14 13.50
C ILE A 116 14.18 -0.11 12.31
N GLY A 117 14.75 -0.26 11.12
CA GLY A 117 14.02 -0.38 9.86
C GLY A 117 13.48 0.96 9.33
N ALA A 118 12.70 1.68 10.13
CA ALA A 118 12.28 3.05 9.83
C ALA A 118 12.25 3.92 11.11
N ARG A 119 12.95 5.06 11.06
CA ARG A 119 12.99 6.04 12.15
C ARG A 119 11.70 6.87 12.17
N ALA A 120 11.36 7.49 13.31
CA ALA A 120 10.16 8.32 13.45
C ALA A 120 10.07 9.43 12.39
N GLU A 121 11.18 10.12 12.11
CA GLU A 121 11.26 11.18 11.09
C GLU A 121 10.94 10.66 9.68
N VAL A 122 11.38 9.44 9.37
CA VAL A 122 11.17 8.80 8.06
C VAL A 122 9.70 8.42 7.89
N ILE A 123 9.09 7.87 8.94
CA ILE A 123 7.67 7.51 8.94
C ILE A 123 6.82 8.79 8.81
N ASP A 124 7.09 9.81 9.62
CA ASP A 124 6.36 11.08 9.61
C ASP A 124 6.45 11.77 8.25
N LYS A 125 7.64 11.79 7.65
CA LYS A 125 7.86 12.39 6.32
C LYS A 125 7.12 11.67 5.18
N ALA A 126 6.89 10.38 5.30
CA ALA A 126 6.14 9.59 4.32
C ALA A 126 4.62 9.69 4.51
N GLU A 127 4.16 9.62 5.76
CA GLU A 127 2.73 9.58 6.11
C GLU A 127 2.10 10.99 6.10
N ASP A 128 2.87 12.03 6.42
CA ASP A 128 2.43 13.42 6.26
C ASP A 128 2.51 13.83 4.78
N ARG A 129 1.34 14.09 4.20
CA ARG A 129 1.21 14.42 2.78
C ARG A 129 1.91 15.72 2.38
N ASP A 130 1.99 16.70 3.27
CA ASP A 130 2.67 17.95 2.97
C ASP A 130 4.18 17.75 2.97
N LEU A 131 4.72 17.07 4.00
CA LEU A 131 6.13 16.69 4.04
C LEU A 131 6.52 15.83 2.83
N PHE A 132 5.68 14.86 2.47
CA PHE A 132 5.89 14.02 1.29
C PHE A 132 5.93 14.86 0.01
N ARG A 133 4.96 15.77 -0.19
CA ARG A 133 4.90 16.66 -1.37
C ARG A 133 6.13 17.56 -1.48
N GLN A 134 6.57 18.12 -0.36
CA GLN A 134 7.79 18.92 -0.29
C GLN A 134 9.02 18.07 -0.67
N ALA A 135 9.08 16.82 -0.19
CA ALA A 135 10.12 15.88 -0.52
C ALA A 135 10.15 15.58 -2.04
N MET A 136 9.01 15.27 -2.64
CA MET A 136 8.90 15.00 -4.08
C MET A 136 9.32 16.21 -4.91
N THR A 137 8.86 17.40 -4.53
CA THR A 137 9.24 18.66 -5.18
C THR A 137 10.76 18.87 -5.13
N LYS A 138 11.39 18.59 -3.99
CA LYS A 138 12.84 18.72 -3.80
C LYS A 138 13.66 17.81 -4.73
N ILE A 139 13.18 16.60 -5.02
CA ILE A 139 13.83 15.67 -5.95
C ILE A 139 13.32 15.79 -7.40
N GLY A 140 12.48 16.79 -7.69
CA GLY A 140 11.97 17.06 -9.03
C GLY A 140 10.97 16.03 -9.54
N LEU A 141 10.30 15.30 -8.65
CA LEU A 141 9.20 14.41 -8.99
C LEU A 141 7.86 15.13 -8.85
N GLU A 142 6.97 14.91 -9.81
CA GLU A 142 5.64 15.49 -9.79
C GLU A 142 4.71 14.72 -8.85
N THR A 143 3.89 15.46 -8.11
CA THR A 143 2.69 14.97 -7.41
C THR A 143 1.47 15.60 -8.08
N PRO A 144 0.23 15.11 -7.83
CA PRO A 144 -0.96 15.79 -8.30
C PRO A 144 -0.94 17.27 -7.89
N ARG A 145 -1.22 18.17 -8.83
CA ARG A 145 -1.28 19.61 -8.52
C ARG A 145 -2.44 19.84 -7.56
N ALA A 146 -2.23 20.66 -6.54
CA ALA A 146 -3.28 20.98 -5.59
C ALA A 146 -3.26 22.46 -5.22
N VAL A 147 -4.44 23.01 -4.97
CA VAL A 147 -4.67 24.39 -4.53
C VAL A 147 -5.52 24.37 -3.26
N ILE A 148 -5.08 25.11 -2.25
CA ILE A 148 -5.85 25.30 -1.02
C ILE A 148 -6.84 26.44 -1.25
N ALA A 149 -8.06 26.28 -0.76
CA ALA A 149 -9.08 27.31 -0.75
C ALA A 149 -9.79 27.37 0.61
N HIS A 150 -10.01 28.59 1.11
CA HIS A 150 -10.72 28.86 2.37
C HIS A 150 -12.12 29.42 2.16
N ASN A 151 -12.50 29.70 0.92
CA ASN A 151 -13.80 30.20 0.55
C ASN A 151 -14.13 29.82 -0.90
N LEU A 152 -15.39 30.00 -1.28
CA LEU A 152 -15.86 29.62 -2.61
C LEU A 152 -15.16 30.40 -3.75
N ALA A 153 -14.76 31.65 -3.53
CA ALA A 153 -14.09 32.45 -4.55
C ALA A 153 -12.65 31.95 -4.82
N GLU A 154 -11.90 31.63 -3.76
CA GLU A 154 -10.61 30.95 -3.86
C GLU A 154 -10.77 29.58 -4.51
N ALA A 155 -11.82 28.84 -4.15
CA ALA A 155 -12.08 27.53 -4.71
C ALA A 155 -12.36 27.58 -6.21
N MET A 156 -13.15 28.56 -6.66
CA MET A 156 -13.39 28.79 -8.08
C MET A 156 -12.12 29.16 -8.84
N THR A 157 -11.23 29.94 -8.22
CA THR A 157 -9.91 30.27 -8.78
C THR A 157 -9.03 29.01 -8.86
N GLY A 158 -9.10 28.13 -7.85
CA GLY A 158 -8.45 26.82 -7.86
C GLY A 158 -8.98 25.92 -8.98
N LEU A 159 -10.29 25.90 -9.20
CA LEU A 159 -10.91 25.13 -10.28
C LEU A 159 -10.41 25.56 -11.67
N GLU A 160 -10.23 26.87 -11.90
CA GLU A 160 -9.69 27.39 -13.16
C GLU A 160 -8.23 26.96 -13.40
N GLN A 161 -7.45 26.74 -12.33
CA GLN A 161 -6.06 26.30 -12.41
C GLN A 161 -5.92 24.78 -12.58
N ILE A 162 -6.79 24.03 -11.90
CA ILE A 162 -6.73 22.57 -11.84
C ILE A 162 -7.51 21.92 -12.98
N GLY A 163 -8.72 22.41 -13.28
CA GLY A 163 -9.63 21.85 -14.27
C GLY A 163 -10.56 20.75 -13.72
N LEU A 164 -11.45 20.24 -14.55
CA LEU A 164 -12.37 19.14 -14.24
C LEU A 164 -11.97 17.86 -15.02
N PRO A 165 -12.22 16.66 -14.46
CA PRO A 165 -12.68 16.43 -13.09
C PRO A 165 -11.62 16.84 -12.06
N THR A 166 -12.03 17.17 -10.83
CA THR A 166 -11.11 17.50 -9.72
C THR A 166 -11.54 16.79 -8.45
N ILE A 167 -10.56 16.50 -7.60
CA ILE A 167 -10.76 15.89 -6.29
C ILE A 167 -10.78 17.03 -5.26
N ILE A 168 -11.83 17.09 -4.44
CA ILE A 168 -11.96 18.05 -3.34
C ILE A 168 -11.80 17.31 -2.02
N ARG A 169 -10.90 17.78 -1.16
CA ARG A 169 -10.62 17.17 0.15
C ARG A 169 -10.57 18.23 1.25
N PRO A 170 -11.50 18.21 2.21
CA PRO A 170 -11.45 19.13 3.32
C PRO A 170 -10.31 18.82 4.27
N SER A 171 -9.65 19.85 4.77
CA SER A 171 -8.57 19.69 5.72
C SER A 171 -9.09 19.26 7.09
N PHE A 172 -8.28 18.49 7.83
CA PHE A 172 -8.61 17.97 9.16
C PHE A 172 -9.91 17.15 9.25
N THR A 173 -10.39 16.63 8.12
CA THR A 173 -11.49 15.66 8.08
C THR A 173 -10.95 14.25 7.85
N MET A 174 -11.72 13.24 8.27
CA MET A 174 -11.36 11.83 8.10
C MET A 174 -12.38 11.11 7.20
N GLY A 175 -11.94 10.02 6.56
CA GLY A 175 -12.83 9.15 5.79
C GLY A 175 -13.48 9.78 4.55
N GLY A 176 -12.94 10.88 4.03
CA GLY A 176 -13.51 11.61 2.89
C GLY A 176 -14.73 12.45 3.25
N THR A 177 -14.99 12.69 4.54
CA THR A 177 -16.10 13.53 5.00
C THR A 177 -16.01 14.93 4.42
N GLY A 178 -17.05 15.37 3.71
CA GLY A 178 -17.09 16.68 3.01
C GLY A 178 -16.23 16.75 1.74
N GLY A 179 -15.58 15.66 1.34
CA GLY A 179 -14.82 15.57 0.09
C GLY A 179 -15.57 14.84 -1.00
N GLY A 180 -15.02 14.87 -2.21
CA GLY A 180 -15.62 14.21 -3.36
C GLY A 180 -14.87 14.44 -4.66
N ILE A 181 -15.42 13.92 -5.75
CA ILE A 181 -14.94 14.16 -7.10
C ILE A 181 -16.00 15.01 -7.79
N ALA A 182 -15.59 16.16 -8.33
CA ALA A 182 -16.46 16.97 -9.16
C ALA A 182 -16.14 16.71 -10.63
N TYR A 183 -17.13 16.29 -11.40
CA TYR A 183 -17.04 16.12 -12.85
C TYR A 183 -17.53 17.36 -13.61
N ASN A 184 -18.37 18.16 -12.95
CA ASN A 184 -18.90 19.41 -13.47
C ASN A 184 -18.85 20.51 -12.39
N ARG A 185 -19.14 21.74 -12.81
CA ARG A 185 -19.07 22.92 -11.93
C ARG A 185 -20.16 22.92 -10.85
N GLU A 186 -21.30 22.30 -11.10
CA GLU A 186 -22.40 22.23 -10.13
C GLU A 186 -22.01 21.31 -8.96
N GLU A 187 -21.56 20.09 -9.26
CA GLU A 187 -20.98 19.17 -8.28
C GLU A 187 -19.80 19.81 -7.52
N PHE A 188 -18.94 20.55 -8.22
CA PHE A 188 -17.82 21.24 -7.58
C PHE A 188 -18.28 22.21 -6.49
N LEU A 189 -19.27 23.06 -6.79
CA LEU A 189 -19.78 24.03 -5.83
C LEU A 189 -20.40 23.32 -4.62
N GLU A 190 -21.22 22.30 -4.85
CA GLU A 190 -21.85 21.54 -3.76
C GLU A 190 -20.82 20.87 -2.85
N ILE A 191 -19.81 20.21 -3.44
CA ILE A 191 -18.78 19.50 -2.68
C ILE A 191 -17.89 20.50 -1.92
N VAL A 192 -17.51 21.62 -2.54
CA VAL A 192 -16.68 22.64 -1.88
C VAL A 192 -17.43 23.30 -0.73
N GLU A 193 -18.70 23.66 -0.90
CA GLU A 193 -19.49 24.26 0.16
C GLU A 193 -19.64 23.30 1.34
N GLY A 194 -20.00 22.04 1.08
CA GLY A 194 -20.05 21.00 2.11
C GLY A 194 -18.69 20.75 2.76
N GLY A 195 -17.61 20.81 1.99
CA GLY A 195 -16.25 20.60 2.46
C GLY A 195 -15.74 21.73 3.35
N LEU A 196 -15.99 22.98 2.99
CA LEU A 196 -15.61 24.15 3.79
C LEU A 196 -16.36 24.19 5.12
N ASP A 197 -17.63 23.79 5.14
CA ASP A 197 -18.43 23.67 6.36
C ASP A 197 -17.98 22.49 7.24
N ALA A 198 -17.65 21.36 6.62
CA ALA A 198 -17.16 20.17 7.31
C ALA A 198 -15.74 20.33 7.87
N SER A 199 -14.90 21.17 7.25
CA SER A 199 -13.53 21.41 7.68
C SER A 199 -13.49 22.23 8.99
N PRO A 200 -12.86 21.73 10.06
CA PRO A 200 -12.65 22.49 11.29
C PRO A 200 -11.89 23.82 11.10
N THR A 201 -11.10 23.92 10.03
CA THR A 201 -10.33 25.12 9.66
C THR A 201 -10.92 25.89 8.48
N SER A 202 -12.13 25.53 8.02
CA SER A 202 -12.77 26.09 6.81
C SER A 202 -11.80 26.12 5.62
N GLU A 203 -11.29 24.95 5.25
CA GLU A 203 -10.24 24.78 4.26
C GLU A 203 -10.51 23.53 3.44
N VAL A 204 -10.43 23.65 2.12
CA VAL A 204 -10.49 22.53 1.19
C VAL A 204 -9.28 22.54 0.25
N LEU A 205 -8.78 21.36 -0.04
CA LEU A 205 -7.77 21.10 -1.05
C LEU A 205 -8.47 20.69 -2.36
N ILE A 206 -8.22 21.43 -3.43
CA ILE A 206 -8.69 21.16 -4.79
C ILE A 206 -7.52 20.59 -5.58
N GLU A 207 -7.66 19.34 -6.03
CA GLU A 207 -6.56 18.55 -6.55
C GLU A 207 -6.84 18.03 -7.97
N GLU A 208 -5.79 18.00 -8.79
CA GLU A 208 -5.81 17.43 -10.13
C GLU A 208 -6.29 15.99 -10.08
N SER A 209 -7.37 15.70 -10.80
CA SER A 209 -7.83 14.33 -10.95
C SER A 209 -6.91 13.59 -11.91
N VAL A 210 -6.35 12.50 -11.41
CA VAL A 210 -5.66 11.50 -12.23
C VAL A 210 -6.56 10.29 -12.49
N ILE A 211 -7.89 10.41 -12.28
CA ILE A 211 -8.84 9.32 -12.54
C ILE A 211 -8.72 8.84 -13.98
N GLY A 212 -8.69 7.52 -14.17
CA GLY A 212 -8.55 6.91 -15.49
C GLY A 212 -7.09 6.81 -15.99
N TRP A 213 -6.12 7.41 -15.31
CA TRP A 213 -4.71 7.17 -15.61
C TRP A 213 -4.33 5.74 -15.21
N LYS A 214 -3.27 5.21 -15.82
CA LYS A 214 -2.71 3.90 -15.44
C LYS A 214 -2.12 4.02 -14.04
N GLU A 215 -2.34 3.03 -13.19
CA GLU A 215 -1.82 3.00 -11.83
C GLU A 215 -0.78 1.89 -11.68
N TYR A 216 0.36 2.23 -11.07
CA TYR A 216 1.51 1.34 -10.92
C TYR A 216 2.04 1.37 -9.50
N GLU A 217 2.63 0.25 -9.10
CA GLU A 217 3.32 0.13 -7.82
C GLU A 217 4.70 -0.50 -8.04
N MET A 218 5.70 -0.03 -7.30
CA MET A 218 7.01 -0.65 -7.22
C MET A 218 7.34 -1.02 -5.78
N GLU A 219 7.68 -2.29 -5.58
CA GLU A 219 8.23 -2.80 -4.32
C GLU A 219 9.74 -2.62 -4.34
N VAL A 220 10.24 -1.79 -3.45
CA VAL A 220 11.65 -1.38 -3.41
C VAL A 220 12.27 -1.86 -2.10
N VAL A 221 13.50 -2.35 -2.16
CA VAL A 221 14.30 -2.68 -0.96
C VAL A 221 15.62 -1.94 -1.01
N ARG A 222 16.00 -1.31 0.11
CA ARG A 222 17.24 -0.54 0.27
C ARG A 222 17.98 -0.94 1.55
N ASP A 223 19.31 -0.96 1.48
CA ASP A 223 20.21 -1.22 2.61
C ASP A 223 21.11 -0.03 2.98
N THR A 224 21.90 -0.20 4.05
CA THR A 224 22.79 0.84 4.60
C THR A 224 23.91 1.27 3.66
N ASP A 225 24.28 0.42 2.71
CA ASP A 225 25.31 0.69 1.71
C ASP A 225 24.74 1.39 0.47
N ASP A 226 23.47 1.82 0.56
CA ASP A 226 22.70 2.45 -0.50
C ASP A 226 22.49 1.54 -1.72
N ASN A 227 22.64 0.22 -1.55
CA ASN A 227 22.15 -0.73 -2.55
C ASN A 227 20.63 -0.65 -2.56
N CYS A 228 20.05 -0.62 -3.75
CA CYS A 228 18.61 -0.45 -3.91
C CYS A 228 18.12 -1.22 -5.13
N ILE A 229 17.09 -2.05 -4.93
CA ILE A 229 16.55 -2.95 -5.94
C ILE A 229 15.03 -2.80 -6.06
N ILE A 230 14.52 -2.96 -7.27
CA ILE A 230 13.09 -3.20 -7.50
C ILE A 230 12.83 -4.70 -7.40
N VAL A 231 12.11 -5.12 -6.36
CA VAL A 231 11.74 -6.53 -6.18
C VAL A 231 10.60 -6.90 -7.12
N CYS A 232 9.62 -6.01 -7.29
CA CYS A 232 8.48 -6.27 -8.17
C CYS A 232 7.89 -4.95 -8.70
N SER A 233 7.44 -4.98 -9.95
CA SER A 233 6.55 -3.97 -10.51
C SER A 233 5.16 -4.54 -10.66
N ILE A 234 4.15 -3.75 -10.33
CA ILE A 234 2.73 -4.13 -10.38
C ILE A 234 2.01 -3.10 -11.25
N GLU A 235 1.20 -3.57 -12.17
CA GLU A 235 0.28 -2.76 -12.99
C GLU A 235 -1.15 -3.04 -12.57
N ASN A 236 -1.91 -1.99 -12.29
CA ASN A 236 -3.32 -2.11 -11.97
C ASN A 236 -4.14 -2.19 -13.27
N VAL A 237 -5.06 -3.15 -13.34
CA VAL A 237 -5.99 -3.31 -14.47
C VAL A 237 -7.14 -2.31 -14.33
N ASP A 238 -7.65 -2.14 -13.11
CA ASP A 238 -8.52 -1.01 -12.80
C ASP A 238 -7.68 0.27 -12.74
N PRO A 239 -8.07 1.35 -13.42
CA PRO A 239 -7.28 2.58 -13.45
C PRO A 239 -7.41 3.37 -12.14
N MET A 240 -6.56 4.40 -12.00
CA MET A 240 -6.63 5.39 -10.92
C MET A 240 -8.08 5.81 -10.64
N GLY A 241 -8.46 5.79 -9.36
CA GLY A 241 -9.82 6.04 -8.89
C GLY A 241 -10.45 4.84 -8.19
N VAL A 242 -9.90 3.64 -8.41
CA VAL A 242 -10.13 2.44 -7.60
C VAL A 242 -8.87 2.18 -6.78
N HIS A 243 -9.00 2.03 -5.46
CA HIS A 243 -7.86 1.76 -4.59
C HIS A 243 -7.15 0.46 -5.01
N THR A 244 -5.82 0.42 -5.04
CA THR A 244 -5.02 -0.76 -5.42
C THR A 244 -5.44 -2.07 -4.74
N GLY A 245 -5.83 -1.99 -3.46
CA GLY A 245 -6.39 -3.10 -2.69
C GLY A 245 -7.74 -3.64 -3.20
N ASP A 246 -8.56 -2.80 -3.83
CA ASP A 246 -9.83 -3.14 -4.50
C ASP A 246 -9.70 -3.30 -6.02
N SER A 247 -8.52 -3.02 -6.58
CA SER A 247 -8.21 -3.23 -7.99
C SER A 247 -7.80 -4.67 -8.28
N ILE A 248 -8.10 -5.13 -9.50
CA ILE A 248 -7.39 -6.23 -10.13
C ILE A 248 -5.98 -5.73 -10.49
N THR A 249 -4.95 -6.49 -10.14
CA THR A 249 -3.56 -6.11 -10.42
C THR A 249 -2.77 -7.27 -11.01
N VAL A 250 -1.71 -6.94 -11.76
CA VAL A 250 -0.82 -7.91 -12.39
C VAL A 250 0.64 -7.61 -12.13
N ALA A 251 1.45 -8.66 -12.07
CA ALA A 251 2.91 -8.58 -12.06
C ALA A 251 3.50 -9.46 -13.18
N PRO A 252 4.52 -8.99 -13.93
CA PRO A 252 5.12 -7.65 -13.84
C PRO A 252 4.23 -6.58 -14.49
N ALA A 253 4.68 -5.32 -14.52
CA ALA A 253 4.11 -4.30 -15.39
C ALA A 253 4.15 -4.74 -16.87
N LEU A 254 3.08 -4.49 -17.62
CA LEU A 254 2.89 -5.02 -18.99
C LEU A 254 2.91 -3.93 -20.07
N THR A 255 2.47 -2.71 -19.77
CA THR A 255 2.22 -1.66 -20.78
C THR A 255 3.16 -0.46 -20.70
N LEU A 256 4.26 -0.58 -19.96
CA LEU A 256 5.35 0.39 -20.00
C LEU A 256 6.39 -0.03 -21.04
N THR A 257 6.86 0.93 -21.82
CA THR A 257 8.13 0.75 -22.53
C THR A 257 9.27 0.67 -21.51
N ASP A 258 10.39 0.04 -21.87
CA ASP A 258 11.56 -0.01 -20.99
C ASP A 258 12.00 1.40 -20.56
N LYS A 259 11.91 2.41 -21.44
CA LYS A 259 12.22 3.81 -21.08
C LYS A 259 11.34 4.34 -19.97
N GLU A 260 10.03 4.14 -20.05
CA GLU A 260 9.08 4.57 -19.01
C GLU A 260 9.31 3.78 -17.72
N TYR A 261 9.58 2.47 -17.83
CA TYR A 261 9.93 1.62 -16.69
C TYR A 261 11.19 2.12 -15.98
N GLN A 262 12.26 2.44 -16.70
CA GLN A 262 13.50 2.96 -16.11
C GLN A 262 13.29 4.32 -15.43
N ILE A 263 12.42 5.19 -15.97
CA ILE A 263 12.07 6.46 -15.32
C ILE A 263 11.36 6.18 -13.99
N MET A 264 10.35 5.30 -13.98
CA MET A 264 9.61 4.92 -12.79
C MET A 264 10.50 4.20 -11.75
N ARG A 265 11.40 3.33 -12.20
CA ARG A 265 12.43 2.68 -11.38
C ARG A 265 13.33 3.71 -10.69
N ASN A 266 13.87 4.65 -11.46
CA ASN A 266 14.75 5.70 -10.93
C ASN A 266 14.00 6.60 -9.94
N ALA A 267 12.75 6.94 -10.23
CA ALA A 267 11.89 7.70 -9.33
C ALA A 267 11.67 6.94 -8.02
N SER A 268 11.34 5.64 -8.07
CA SER A 268 11.15 4.80 -6.88
C SER A 268 12.36 4.80 -5.96
N VAL A 269 13.56 4.62 -6.53
CA VAL A 269 14.83 4.68 -5.77
C VAL A 269 15.06 6.08 -5.18
N ALA A 270 14.79 7.14 -5.93
CA ALA A 270 14.93 8.52 -5.46
C ALA A 270 13.96 8.84 -4.31
N VAL A 271 12.73 8.33 -4.37
CA VAL A 271 11.72 8.47 -3.30
C VAL A 271 12.23 7.87 -2.00
N LEU A 272 12.71 6.62 -2.00
CA LEU A 272 13.24 5.99 -0.78
C LEU A 272 14.41 6.77 -0.18
N ARG A 273 15.34 7.23 -1.02
CA ARG A 273 16.50 8.03 -0.60
C ARG A 273 16.09 9.36 0.02
N GLU A 274 15.15 10.08 -0.60
CA GLU A 274 14.71 11.37 -0.08
C GLU A 274 13.88 11.23 1.19
N ILE A 275 12.98 10.24 1.26
CA ILE A 275 12.20 9.98 2.47
C ILE A 275 13.11 9.49 3.61
N GLY A 276 14.19 8.80 3.28
CA GLY A 276 15.21 8.36 4.23
C GLY A 276 15.02 6.93 4.72
N VAL A 277 14.35 6.07 3.95
CA VAL A 277 14.28 4.63 4.26
C VAL A 277 15.62 4.01 3.87
N GLU A 278 16.43 3.66 4.87
CA GLU A 278 17.80 3.14 4.68
C GLU A 278 17.92 1.63 4.91
N THR A 279 17.01 0.99 5.65
CA THR A 279 17.17 -0.41 6.06
C THR A 279 15.88 -1.21 5.99
N GLY A 280 15.33 -1.37 4.79
CA GLY A 280 14.08 -2.11 4.64
C GLY A 280 13.42 -2.04 3.28
N GLY A 281 12.18 -2.51 3.24
CA GLY A 281 11.31 -2.48 2.07
C GLY A 281 10.24 -1.39 2.17
N SER A 282 9.90 -0.80 1.03
CA SER A 282 8.82 0.18 0.88
C SER A 282 8.09 -0.02 -0.44
N ASN A 283 6.81 0.34 -0.46
CA ASN A 283 5.99 0.40 -1.67
C ASN A 283 5.92 1.86 -2.15
N VAL A 284 6.10 2.10 -3.45
CA VAL A 284 5.95 3.43 -4.08
C VAL A 284 4.90 3.33 -5.18
N GLN A 285 3.92 4.25 -5.17
CA GLN A 285 2.81 4.27 -6.12
C GLN A 285 2.89 5.42 -7.10
N PHE A 286 2.48 5.15 -8.34
CA PHE A 286 2.53 6.10 -9.45
C PHE A 286 1.25 6.08 -10.28
N ALA A 287 0.90 7.26 -10.81
CA ALA A 287 -0.03 7.38 -11.93
C ALA A 287 0.75 7.71 -13.21
N VAL A 288 0.40 7.06 -14.32
CA VAL A 288 0.96 7.33 -15.65
C VAL A 288 -0.16 7.70 -16.61
N ASN A 289 -0.05 8.88 -17.23
CA ASN A 289 -0.98 9.29 -18.25
C ASN A 289 -0.80 8.42 -19.51
N PRO A 290 -1.82 7.66 -19.95
CA PRO A 290 -1.69 6.78 -21.09
C PRO A 290 -1.48 7.52 -22.43
N GLU A 291 -1.82 8.80 -22.53
CA GLU A 291 -1.72 9.58 -23.76
C GLU A 291 -0.29 10.07 -24.04
N ASN A 292 0.49 10.37 -22.98
CA ASN A 292 1.78 11.05 -23.13
C ASN A 292 2.90 10.52 -22.20
N GLY A 293 2.63 9.53 -21.35
CA GLY A 293 3.62 8.94 -20.45
C GLY A 293 4.00 9.82 -19.24
N ARG A 294 3.27 10.91 -18.97
CA ARG A 294 3.49 11.76 -17.78
C ARG A 294 3.37 10.92 -16.52
N LEU A 295 4.43 10.89 -15.72
CA LEU A 295 4.54 10.14 -14.47
C LEU A 295 4.30 11.06 -13.28
N ILE A 296 3.40 10.66 -12.38
CA ILE A 296 3.12 11.35 -11.12
C ILE A 296 3.30 10.35 -9.96
N VAL A 297 3.98 10.77 -8.90
CA VAL A 297 4.08 10.01 -7.65
C VAL A 297 2.83 10.26 -6.81
N ILE A 298 2.20 9.18 -6.34
CA ILE A 298 0.96 9.24 -5.56
C ILE A 298 1.26 9.21 -4.06
N GLU A 299 1.94 8.17 -3.62
CA GLU A 299 2.35 7.99 -2.22
C GLU A 299 3.52 7.01 -2.12
N MET A 300 4.09 6.90 -0.92
CA MET A 300 4.97 5.81 -0.56
C MET A 300 4.63 5.30 0.84
N ASN A 301 4.76 4.00 1.05
CA ASN A 301 4.48 3.36 2.33
C ASN A 301 5.82 2.86 2.93
N PRO A 302 6.31 3.42 4.05
CA PRO A 302 7.65 3.15 4.61
C PRO A 302 7.68 1.86 5.44
N ARG A 303 7.05 0.80 4.93
CA ARG A 303 6.85 -0.48 5.62
C ARG A 303 6.49 -1.57 4.62
N VAL A 304 6.41 -2.82 5.09
CA VAL A 304 5.72 -3.87 4.33
C VAL A 304 4.23 -3.54 4.16
N SER A 305 3.61 -4.14 3.15
CA SER A 305 2.25 -3.86 2.72
C SER A 305 1.57 -5.14 2.19
N ARG A 306 0.29 -5.04 1.82
CA ARG A 306 -0.36 -6.11 1.06
C ARG A 306 0.36 -6.35 -0.27
N SER A 307 0.82 -5.28 -0.92
CA SER A 307 1.54 -5.33 -2.19
C SER A 307 2.93 -5.98 -2.03
N SER A 308 3.61 -5.79 -0.90
CA SER A 308 4.88 -6.46 -0.63
C SER A 308 4.69 -7.96 -0.34
N ALA A 309 3.59 -8.35 0.30
CA ALA A 309 3.22 -9.75 0.47
C ALA A 309 2.88 -10.41 -0.88
N LEU A 310 2.08 -9.73 -1.72
CA LEU A 310 1.78 -10.13 -3.10
C LEU A 310 3.06 -10.28 -3.92
N ALA A 311 3.93 -9.27 -3.92
CA ALA A 311 5.21 -9.28 -4.63
C ALA A 311 6.13 -10.41 -4.16
N SER A 312 6.17 -10.67 -2.85
CA SER A 312 6.96 -11.79 -2.32
C SER A 312 6.45 -13.13 -2.85
N LYS A 313 5.13 -13.28 -2.99
CA LYS A 313 4.51 -14.48 -3.57
C LYS A 313 4.67 -14.55 -5.09
N ALA A 314 4.63 -13.40 -5.76
CA ALA A 314 4.77 -13.28 -7.20
C ALA A 314 6.19 -13.61 -7.67
N THR A 315 7.21 -13.25 -6.89
CA THR A 315 8.63 -13.37 -7.30
C THR A 315 9.37 -14.50 -6.59
N GLY A 316 8.86 -14.95 -5.44
CA GLY A 316 9.57 -15.82 -4.53
C GLY A 316 10.64 -15.12 -3.67
N PHE A 317 10.81 -13.79 -3.82
CA PHE A 317 11.72 -12.99 -2.99
C PHE A 317 11.08 -12.64 -1.64
N PRO A 318 11.63 -13.05 -0.49
CA PRO A 318 10.95 -12.88 0.81
C PRO A 318 11.20 -11.49 1.42
N ILE A 319 10.49 -10.46 0.93
CA ILE A 319 10.71 -9.04 1.28
C ILE A 319 10.77 -8.82 2.80
N ALA A 320 9.78 -9.30 3.56
CA ALA A 320 9.74 -9.09 5.02
C ALA A 320 10.92 -9.73 5.76
N LYS A 321 11.37 -10.91 5.31
CA LYS A 321 12.54 -11.62 5.86
C LYS A 321 13.82 -10.83 5.62
N VAL A 322 14.01 -10.38 4.38
CA VAL A 322 15.16 -9.57 3.97
C VAL A 322 15.16 -8.24 4.72
N ALA A 323 14.04 -7.50 4.69
CA ALA A 323 13.91 -6.22 5.39
C ALA A 323 14.19 -6.32 6.90
N ALA A 324 13.79 -7.42 7.56
CA ALA A 324 14.11 -7.64 8.96
C ALA A 324 15.63 -7.79 9.19
N ARG A 325 16.35 -8.51 8.31
CA ARG A 325 17.82 -8.61 8.40
C ARG A 325 18.51 -7.27 8.08
N LEU A 326 18.01 -6.53 7.11
CA LEU A 326 18.55 -5.18 6.80
C LEU A 326 18.41 -4.23 8.00
N ALA A 327 17.28 -4.30 8.73
CA ALA A 327 17.05 -3.47 9.91
C ALA A 327 18.08 -3.69 11.04
N VAL A 328 18.82 -4.81 11.01
CA VAL A 328 19.87 -5.15 11.99
C VAL A 328 21.28 -5.11 11.39
N GLY A 329 21.45 -4.39 10.28
CA GLY A 329 22.76 -4.00 9.76
C GLY A 329 23.31 -4.85 8.61
N TYR A 330 22.59 -5.88 8.17
CA TYR A 330 22.97 -6.61 6.96
C TYR A 330 22.82 -5.74 5.72
N THR A 331 23.63 -6.01 4.71
CA THR A 331 23.46 -5.48 3.35
C THR A 331 22.92 -6.56 2.41
N LEU A 332 22.32 -6.17 1.30
CA LEU A 332 21.66 -7.07 0.35
C LEU A 332 22.63 -8.10 -0.26
N ASP A 333 23.90 -7.76 -0.42
CA ASP A 333 24.94 -8.63 -0.94
C ASP A 333 25.45 -9.65 0.08
N GLU A 334 25.27 -9.40 1.38
CA GLU A 334 25.58 -10.34 2.46
C GLU A 334 24.49 -11.42 2.64
N LEU A 335 23.30 -11.22 2.07
CA LEU A 335 22.15 -12.11 2.20
C LEU A 335 22.04 -13.07 1.02
N GLU A 336 21.79 -14.34 1.32
CA GLU A 336 21.55 -15.38 0.31
C GLU A 336 20.09 -15.36 -0.21
N ASN A 337 19.91 -15.67 -1.48
CA ASN A 337 18.58 -15.85 -2.07
C ASN A 337 18.01 -17.25 -1.78
N ASP A 338 16.98 -17.30 -0.94
CA ASP A 338 16.32 -18.52 -0.45
C ASP A 338 15.98 -19.55 -1.56
N ILE A 339 15.32 -19.11 -2.64
CA ILE A 339 14.75 -20.05 -3.64
C ILE A 339 15.78 -20.60 -4.62
N THR A 340 16.95 -19.98 -4.72
CA THR A 340 18.08 -20.49 -5.53
C THR A 340 19.08 -21.28 -4.68
N GLY A 341 18.73 -21.57 -3.42
CA GLY A 341 19.59 -22.31 -2.49
C GLY A 341 20.86 -21.57 -2.12
N GLY A 342 20.81 -20.23 -2.08
CA GLY A 342 21.95 -19.37 -1.76
C GLY A 342 22.99 -19.23 -2.88
N ALA A 343 22.70 -19.71 -4.09
CA ALA A 343 23.61 -19.58 -5.23
C ALA A 343 23.76 -18.14 -5.73
N THR A 344 22.78 -17.27 -5.47
CA THR A 344 22.82 -15.83 -5.78
C THR A 344 22.59 -15.01 -4.50
N PRO A 345 23.13 -13.78 -4.42
CA PRO A 345 22.80 -12.88 -3.31
C PRO A 345 21.35 -12.38 -3.41
N ALA A 346 20.88 -11.69 -2.38
CA ALA A 346 19.60 -10.97 -2.37
C ALA A 346 19.70 -9.60 -3.09
N SER A 347 20.90 -9.13 -3.43
CA SER A 347 21.17 -7.91 -4.21
C SER A 347 20.91 -8.06 -5.72
N PHE A 348 19.70 -8.50 -6.09
CA PHE A 348 19.27 -8.62 -7.48
C PHE A 348 17.81 -8.21 -7.66
N GLU A 349 17.44 -7.84 -8.88
CA GLU A 349 16.03 -7.63 -9.26
C GLU A 349 15.46 -8.94 -9.83
N PRO A 350 14.40 -9.53 -9.26
CA PRO A 350 13.78 -10.73 -9.79
C PRO A 350 13.26 -10.55 -11.22
N ALA A 351 13.46 -11.57 -12.04
CA ALA A 351 12.86 -11.68 -13.37
C ALA A 351 11.97 -12.93 -13.42
N ILE A 352 10.69 -12.74 -13.72
CA ILE A 352 9.71 -13.81 -13.79
C ILE A 352 9.34 -14.13 -15.24
N ASP A 353 9.14 -15.41 -15.54
CA ASP A 353 8.80 -15.92 -16.87
C ASP A 353 7.32 -16.34 -16.98
N TYR A 354 6.50 -15.71 -16.16
CA TYR A 354 5.06 -15.89 -16.02
C TYR A 354 4.39 -14.56 -15.67
N VAL A 355 3.07 -14.52 -15.74
CA VAL A 355 2.22 -13.43 -15.28
C VAL A 355 1.53 -13.85 -14.00
N VAL A 356 1.50 -12.95 -13.03
CA VAL A 356 0.73 -13.08 -11.79
C VAL A 356 -0.48 -12.17 -11.88
N THR A 357 -1.65 -12.64 -11.45
CA THR A 357 -2.87 -11.84 -11.37
C THR A 357 -3.48 -11.96 -9.99
N LYS A 358 -3.73 -10.81 -9.36
CA LYS A 358 -4.48 -10.68 -8.11
C LYS A 358 -5.87 -10.15 -8.41
N ILE A 359 -6.90 -10.75 -7.80
CA ILE A 359 -8.28 -10.26 -7.83
C ILE A 359 -8.78 -10.09 -6.38
N PRO A 360 -9.37 -8.94 -6.02
CA PRO A 360 -9.91 -8.70 -4.69
C PRO A 360 -11.24 -9.44 -4.48
N ARG A 361 -11.45 -9.93 -3.24
CA ARG A 361 -12.68 -10.59 -2.80
C ARG A 361 -13.50 -9.61 -1.98
N PHE A 362 -14.74 -9.37 -2.42
CA PHE A 362 -15.70 -8.52 -1.69
C PHE A 362 -16.64 -9.36 -0.82
N ALA A 363 -17.53 -8.74 -0.05
CA ALA A 363 -18.58 -9.47 0.68
C ALA A 363 -19.86 -8.63 0.83
N PHE A 364 -20.21 -7.84 -0.21
CA PHE A 364 -21.35 -6.92 -0.19
C PHE A 364 -22.68 -7.60 0.10
N GLU A 365 -22.82 -8.89 -0.19
CA GLU A 365 -24.00 -9.70 0.14
C GLU A 365 -24.31 -9.71 1.65
N LYS A 366 -23.31 -9.45 2.50
CA LYS A 366 -23.46 -9.36 3.95
C LYS A 366 -23.87 -7.95 4.43
N PHE A 367 -23.88 -6.97 3.53
CA PHE A 367 -24.10 -5.55 3.84
C PHE A 367 -25.11 -4.92 2.87
N PRO A 368 -26.41 -5.28 2.95
CA PRO A 368 -27.42 -4.85 1.97
C PRO A 368 -27.66 -3.33 1.89
N GLY A 369 -27.25 -2.57 2.91
CA GLY A 369 -27.30 -1.10 2.88
C GLY A 369 -26.06 -0.43 2.27
N ALA A 370 -25.02 -1.20 1.93
CA ALA A 370 -23.80 -0.68 1.34
C ALA A 370 -23.86 -0.73 -0.19
N GLN A 371 -23.42 0.35 -0.84
CA GLN A 371 -23.34 0.39 -2.29
C GLN A 371 -22.05 -0.29 -2.79
N PRO A 372 -22.13 -1.19 -3.80
CA PRO A 372 -21.01 -1.94 -4.34
C PRO A 372 -20.15 -1.14 -5.33
N ASN A 373 -20.08 0.19 -5.17
CA ASN A 373 -19.25 1.06 -5.99
C ASN A 373 -17.82 1.03 -5.46
N LEU A 374 -16.85 0.73 -6.30
CA LEU A 374 -15.43 0.78 -5.95
C LEU A 374 -14.92 2.21 -6.04
N THR A 375 -14.10 2.61 -5.06
CA THR A 375 -13.57 3.97 -4.94
C THR A 375 -12.12 3.92 -4.44
N THR A 376 -11.55 5.06 -4.08
CA THR A 376 -10.25 5.17 -3.41
C THR A 376 -10.24 4.65 -1.96
N SER A 377 -11.38 4.23 -1.41
CA SER A 377 -11.47 3.58 -0.10
C SER A 377 -11.75 2.10 -0.25
N MET A 378 -10.89 1.27 0.33
CA MET A 378 -10.93 -0.18 0.20
C MET A 378 -12.17 -0.78 0.86
N LYS A 379 -12.81 -1.74 0.19
CA LYS A 379 -14.02 -2.47 0.63
C LYS A 379 -13.87 -3.99 0.51
N SER A 380 -12.83 -4.46 -0.15
CA SER A 380 -12.50 -5.88 -0.23
C SER A 380 -12.09 -6.44 1.14
N VAL A 381 -12.44 -7.72 1.36
CA VAL A 381 -12.21 -8.46 2.61
C VAL A 381 -11.07 -9.47 2.48
N GLY A 382 -10.49 -9.59 1.29
CA GLY A 382 -9.40 -10.50 0.97
C GLY A 382 -9.05 -10.45 -0.51
N GLU A 383 -8.23 -11.38 -0.97
CA GLU A 383 -7.76 -11.44 -2.35
C GLU A 383 -7.35 -12.86 -2.73
N ALA A 384 -7.45 -13.18 -4.02
CA ALA A 384 -6.88 -14.38 -4.60
C ALA A 384 -5.76 -14.01 -5.56
N MET A 385 -4.69 -14.81 -5.57
CA MET A 385 -3.58 -14.68 -6.48
C MET A 385 -3.47 -15.93 -7.34
N SER A 386 -3.15 -15.77 -8.62
CA SER A 386 -2.84 -16.87 -9.51
C SER A 386 -1.65 -16.56 -10.41
N ILE A 387 -1.06 -17.62 -10.98
CA ILE A 387 0.11 -17.54 -11.85
C ILE A 387 -0.22 -18.26 -13.16
N GLY A 388 0.06 -17.67 -14.31
CA GLY A 388 -0.06 -18.30 -15.63
C GLY A 388 1.10 -17.92 -16.54
N ARG A 389 1.41 -18.74 -17.54
CA ARG A 389 2.43 -18.42 -18.56
C ARG A 389 2.01 -17.28 -19.50
N THR A 390 0.74 -16.92 -19.47
CA THR A 390 0.15 -15.81 -20.23
C THR A 390 -0.84 -15.05 -19.35
N PHE A 391 -1.13 -13.81 -19.71
CA PHE A 391 -2.16 -13.01 -19.04
C PHE A 391 -3.52 -13.72 -19.02
N ALA A 392 -3.96 -14.28 -20.16
CA ALA A 392 -5.26 -14.96 -20.25
C ALA A 392 -5.35 -16.19 -19.32
N GLU A 393 -4.28 -17.00 -19.25
CA GLU A 393 -4.23 -18.14 -18.32
C GLU A 393 -4.28 -17.66 -16.87
N SER A 394 -3.47 -16.67 -16.51
CA SER A 394 -3.42 -16.12 -15.15
C SER A 394 -4.79 -15.55 -14.76
N LEU A 395 -5.39 -14.69 -15.59
CA LEU A 395 -6.68 -14.07 -15.30
C LEU A 395 -7.80 -15.10 -15.07
N GLN A 396 -7.93 -16.09 -15.96
CA GLN A 396 -8.96 -17.14 -15.85
C GLN A 396 -8.74 -18.03 -14.61
N LYS A 397 -7.48 -18.24 -14.19
CA LYS A 397 -7.16 -18.94 -12.94
C LYS A 397 -7.56 -18.11 -11.73
N ALA A 398 -7.28 -16.80 -11.73
CA ALA A 398 -7.69 -15.92 -10.64
C ALA A 398 -9.21 -15.92 -10.47
N LEU A 399 -9.98 -15.72 -11.55
CA LEU A 399 -11.45 -15.66 -11.51
C LEU A 399 -12.07 -16.91 -10.88
N ARG A 400 -11.64 -18.10 -11.30
CA ARG A 400 -12.18 -19.36 -10.75
C ARG A 400 -11.71 -19.68 -9.32
N SER A 401 -10.70 -18.97 -8.82
CA SER A 401 -10.15 -19.15 -7.46
C SER A 401 -10.75 -18.17 -6.44
N MET A 402 -11.73 -17.37 -6.86
CA MET A 402 -12.39 -16.38 -6.00
C MET A 402 -13.37 -16.98 -5.00
N GLU A 403 -13.69 -18.27 -5.12
CA GLU A 403 -14.69 -18.96 -4.30
C GLU A 403 -16.08 -18.28 -4.32
N THR A 404 -16.41 -17.66 -5.46
CA THR A 404 -17.70 -16.97 -5.73
C THR A 404 -18.59 -17.75 -6.70
N GLY A 405 -18.18 -18.96 -7.11
CA GLY A 405 -18.89 -19.78 -8.09
C GLY A 405 -18.54 -19.46 -9.55
N LEU A 406 -17.65 -18.50 -9.80
CA LEU A 406 -17.13 -18.22 -11.13
C LEU A 406 -16.30 -19.39 -11.66
N THR A 407 -16.44 -19.67 -12.95
CA THR A 407 -15.63 -20.67 -13.69
C THR A 407 -14.67 -20.01 -14.69
N GLY A 408 -14.71 -18.69 -14.80
CA GLY A 408 -13.93 -17.85 -15.69
C GLY A 408 -14.64 -16.50 -15.89
N LEU A 409 -14.52 -15.94 -17.10
CA LEU A 409 -15.36 -14.84 -17.57
C LEU A 409 -16.78 -15.35 -17.86
N ASN A 410 -17.55 -15.58 -16.80
CA ASN A 410 -18.95 -15.98 -16.90
C ASN A 410 -19.81 -14.85 -17.51
N ASP A 411 -20.81 -15.24 -18.29
CA ASP A 411 -21.81 -14.31 -18.84
C ASP A 411 -22.57 -13.59 -17.71
N VAL A 412 -22.90 -12.33 -17.94
CA VAL A 412 -23.69 -11.51 -17.02
C VAL A 412 -24.85 -10.86 -17.77
N GLU A 413 -26.01 -10.74 -17.12
CA GLU A 413 -27.17 -10.09 -17.73
C GLU A 413 -27.12 -8.57 -17.49
N PHE A 414 -27.40 -7.79 -18.53
CA PHE A 414 -27.58 -6.34 -18.39
C PHE A 414 -29.06 -6.00 -18.41
N GLU A 415 -29.54 -5.44 -17.30
CA GLU A 415 -30.91 -4.94 -17.20
C GLU A 415 -31.13 -3.80 -18.20
N GLY A 416 -32.23 -3.86 -18.96
CA GLY A 416 -32.59 -2.85 -19.95
C GLY A 416 -32.06 -3.07 -21.37
N LEU A 417 -31.24 -4.12 -21.61
CA LEU A 417 -30.90 -4.52 -22.98
C LEU A 417 -32.14 -4.92 -23.79
N GLY A 418 -32.18 -4.53 -25.07
CA GLY A 418 -33.28 -4.78 -25.99
C GLY A 418 -34.51 -3.88 -25.78
N GLN A 419 -34.45 -2.93 -24.84
CA GLN A 419 -35.57 -2.05 -24.48
C GLN A 419 -35.41 -0.61 -25.01
N GLY A 420 -34.35 -0.32 -25.77
CA GLY A 420 -34.14 1.00 -26.36
C GLY A 420 -32.69 1.23 -26.78
N ASP A 421 -32.03 2.20 -26.13
CA ASP A 421 -30.64 2.55 -26.43
C ASP A 421 -29.66 1.65 -25.66
N ASP A 422 -29.46 0.45 -26.19
CA ASP A 422 -28.55 -0.56 -25.63
C ASP A 422 -27.12 -0.04 -25.42
N LYS A 423 -26.65 0.91 -26.25
CA LYS A 423 -25.31 1.49 -26.09
C LYS A 423 -25.21 2.33 -24.83
N ASN A 424 -26.26 3.08 -24.49
CA ASN A 424 -26.27 3.86 -23.26
C ASN A 424 -26.41 2.98 -22.02
N VAL A 425 -27.16 1.87 -22.11
CA VAL A 425 -27.22 0.85 -21.04
C VAL A 425 -25.81 0.31 -20.75
N ILE A 426 -25.11 -0.16 -21.80
CA ILE A 426 -23.74 -0.70 -21.66
C ILE A 426 -22.79 0.37 -21.11
N ARG A 427 -22.83 1.61 -21.63
CA ARG A 427 -21.99 2.71 -21.13
C ARG A 427 -22.22 3.01 -19.66
N SER A 428 -23.48 3.05 -19.21
CA SER A 428 -23.83 3.33 -17.82
C SER A 428 -23.34 2.25 -16.87
N ILE A 429 -23.38 0.99 -17.31
CA ILE A 429 -22.87 -0.14 -16.53
C ILE A 429 -21.34 -0.05 -16.44
N LEU A 430 -20.66 0.09 -17.59
CA LEU A 430 -19.19 0.10 -17.65
C LEU A 430 -18.56 1.37 -17.07
N SER A 431 -19.29 2.48 -16.94
CA SER A 431 -18.79 3.70 -16.31
C SER A 431 -18.66 3.59 -14.80
N THR A 432 -19.36 2.65 -14.17
CA THR A 432 -19.36 2.48 -12.72
C THR A 432 -18.37 1.38 -12.32
N ALA A 433 -17.38 1.71 -11.50
CA ALA A 433 -16.48 0.72 -10.94
C ALA A 433 -17.25 -0.18 -9.94
N THR A 434 -17.37 -1.47 -10.25
CA THR A 434 -18.04 -2.48 -9.41
C THR A 434 -17.22 -3.77 -9.39
N PRO A 435 -17.38 -4.66 -8.38
CA PRO A 435 -16.68 -5.94 -8.33
C PRO A 435 -16.79 -6.78 -9.60
N ASP A 436 -17.94 -6.74 -10.27
CA ASP A 436 -18.23 -7.56 -11.46
C ASP A 436 -17.88 -6.85 -12.77
N ARG A 437 -17.26 -5.66 -12.72
CA ARG A 437 -17.00 -4.83 -13.91
C ARG A 437 -16.19 -5.56 -14.97
N LEU A 438 -15.24 -6.41 -14.59
CA LEU A 438 -14.48 -7.19 -15.57
C LEU A 438 -15.37 -8.17 -16.36
N LEU A 439 -16.33 -8.81 -15.70
CA LEU A 439 -17.31 -9.68 -16.35
C LEU A 439 -18.22 -8.88 -17.28
N GLN A 440 -18.64 -7.69 -16.83
CA GLN A 440 -19.43 -6.76 -17.65
C GLN A 440 -18.64 -6.29 -18.89
N VAL A 441 -17.34 -6.00 -18.76
CA VAL A 441 -16.49 -5.68 -19.90
C VAL A 441 -16.43 -6.86 -20.88
N ALA A 442 -16.24 -8.08 -20.38
CA ALA A 442 -16.20 -9.27 -21.22
C ALA A 442 -17.52 -9.54 -21.95
N GLN A 443 -18.66 -9.30 -21.30
CA GLN A 443 -20.00 -9.44 -21.89
C GLN A 443 -20.30 -8.38 -22.96
N ALA A 444 -19.70 -7.19 -22.84
CA ALA A 444 -19.91 -6.08 -23.76
C ALA A 444 -19.10 -6.19 -25.06
N LEU A 445 -17.97 -6.93 -25.04
CA LEU A 445 -17.13 -7.24 -26.20
C LEU A 445 -17.78 -8.33 -27.07
#